data_AF-A0A3D3ZM61-F1
#
_entry.id   AF-A0A3D3ZM61-F1
#
_cell.length_a   1.000
_cell.length_b   1.000
_cell.length_c   1.000
_cell.angle_alpha   90.00
_cell.angle_beta   90.00
_cell.angle_gamma   90.00
#
_symmetry.space_group_name_H-M   'P 1'
#
loop_
_entity.id
_entity.type
_entity.pdbx_description
1 polymer ?
#
loop_
_entity_poly.entity_id
_entity_poly.type
_entity_poly.pdbx_seq_one_letter_code
_entity_poly.pdbx_strand_id
1 'polypeptide(L)'
;MRRFRLFLFSTALLASLLGVTAFMGLSMISAHTQAQTSHTQVTQRNNPQVTCSGDGCDGLNPVMTGCATGAYTVQTAVFSNSYIELRYSPTCKTNWGRVISKVGPTFLEIRIQRVDG
;
A
#
# COMPACT_ATOMS: atom_id res chain seq x y z
N MET A 1 -15.15 -49.31 -34.95
CA MET A 1 -15.56 -48.04 -34.27
C MET A 1 -14.64 -47.60 -33.12
N ARG A 2 -14.10 -48.49 -32.27
CA ARG A 2 -13.24 -48.11 -31.12
C ARG A 2 -11.87 -47.52 -31.50
N ARG A 3 -11.24 -48.03 -32.58
CA ARG A 3 -9.96 -47.51 -33.10
C ARG A 3 -10.11 -46.15 -33.77
N PHE A 4 -11.21 -45.91 -34.49
CA PHE A 4 -11.51 -44.62 -35.11
C PHE A 4 -11.75 -43.52 -34.06
N ARG A 5 -12.45 -43.84 -32.97
CA ARG A 5 -12.63 -42.93 -31.84
C ARG A 5 -11.30 -42.56 -31.16
N LEU A 6 -10.39 -43.53 -30.98
CA LEU A 6 -9.06 -43.28 -30.41
C LEU A 6 -8.19 -42.37 -31.29
N PHE A 7 -8.25 -42.53 -32.62
CA PHE A 7 -7.56 -41.63 -33.53
C PHE A 7 -8.11 -40.20 -33.46
N LEU A 8 -9.44 -40.02 -33.39
CA LEU A 8 -10.06 -38.69 -33.25
C LEU A 8 -9.71 -37.99 -31.93
N PHE A 9 -9.63 -38.73 -30.82
CA PHE A 9 -9.20 -38.15 -29.54
C PHE A 9 -7.71 -37.80 -29.54
N SER A 10 -6.87 -38.62 -30.17
CA SER A 10 -5.43 -38.36 -30.28
C SER A 10 -5.13 -37.13 -31.13
N THR A 11 -5.84 -36.94 -32.25
CA THR A 11 -5.65 -35.75 -33.11
C THR A 11 -6.16 -34.48 -32.44
N ALA A 12 -7.28 -34.53 -31.71
CA ALA A 12 -7.79 -33.40 -30.95
C ALA A 12 -6.84 -33.00 -29.79
N LEU A 13 -6.26 -33.98 -29.09
CA LEU A 13 -5.29 -33.73 -28.02
C LEU A 13 -4.01 -33.09 -28.57
N LEU A 14 -3.47 -33.58 -29.68
CA LEU A 14 -2.30 -33.01 -30.35
C LEU A 14 -2.55 -31.58 -30.86
N ALA A 15 -3.73 -31.31 -31.44
CA ALA A 15 -4.11 -29.95 -31.87
C ALA A 15 -4.21 -28.98 -30.67
N SER A 16 -4.71 -29.44 -29.53
CA SER A 16 -4.76 -28.63 -28.30
C SER A 16 -3.38 -28.33 -27.72
N LEU A 17 -2.43 -29.28 -27.74
CA LEU A 17 -1.07 -29.07 -27.23
C LEU A 17 -0.27 -28.09 -28.11
N LEU A 18 -0.41 -28.18 -29.44
CA LEU A 18 0.25 -27.27 -30.39
C LEU A 18 -0.35 -25.84 -30.37
N GLY A 19 -1.62 -25.69 -29.98
CA GLY A 19 -2.28 -24.39 -29.86
C GLY A 19 -1.82 -23.55 -28.66
N VAL A 20 -1.35 -24.18 -27.58
CA VAL A 20 -0.91 -23.48 -26.35
C VAL A 20 0.51 -22.91 -26.48
N THR A 21 1.33 -23.40 -27.42
CA THR A 21 2.70 -22.91 -27.63
C THR A 21 2.81 -21.63 -28.47
N ALA A 22 1.70 -21.10 -29.00
CA ALA A 22 1.73 -19.92 -29.88
C ALA A 22 1.53 -18.56 -29.19
N PHE A 23 1.22 -18.51 -27.88
CA PHE A 23 0.95 -17.24 -27.17
C PHE A 23 2.07 -16.75 -26.24
N MET A 24 3.16 -17.50 -26.07
CA MET A 24 4.29 -17.12 -25.18
C MET A 24 5.58 -16.75 -25.92
N GLY A 25 5.52 -16.47 -27.24
CA GLY A 25 6.70 -16.38 -28.10
C GLY A 25 7.01 -15.03 -28.78
N LEU A 26 6.22 -13.96 -28.58
CA LEU A 26 6.54 -12.63 -29.13
C LEU A 26 6.57 -11.57 -28.03
N SER A 27 7.69 -11.52 -27.30
CA SER A 27 8.11 -10.31 -26.59
C SER A 27 9.63 -10.30 -26.47
N MET A 28 10.33 -10.46 -27.61
CA MET A 28 11.76 -10.12 -27.69
C MET A 28 11.91 -8.61 -27.92
N ILE A 29 12.24 -7.92 -26.83
CA ILE A 29 13.31 -6.93 -26.72
C ILE A 29 13.31 -5.84 -27.81
N SER A 30 12.45 -4.84 -27.65
CA SER A 30 12.86 -3.50 -28.06
C SER A 30 13.88 -3.00 -27.04
N ALA A 31 15.17 -3.05 -27.40
CA ALA A 31 16.20 -2.30 -26.71
C ALA A 31 15.94 -0.81 -26.95
N HIS A 32 15.08 -0.23 -26.12
CA HIS A 32 14.94 1.21 -26.02
C HIS A 32 16.15 1.70 -25.24
N THR A 33 17.20 2.08 -25.97
CA THR A 33 18.27 2.93 -25.44
C THR A 33 17.64 4.28 -25.12
N GLN A 34 17.05 4.40 -23.93
CA GLN A 34 16.66 5.70 -23.40
C GLN A 34 17.96 6.42 -23.03
N ALA A 35 18.37 7.32 -23.91
CA ALA A 35 19.28 8.40 -23.54
C ALA A 35 18.59 9.16 -22.40
N GLN A 36 19.07 8.89 -21.18
CA GLN A 36 18.57 9.46 -19.94
C GLN A 36 19.03 10.91 -19.92
N THR A 37 18.25 11.81 -20.51
CA THR A 37 18.37 13.22 -20.21
C THR A 37 18.04 13.36 -18.73
N SER A 38 19.03 13.77 -17.95
CA SER A 38 18.91 14.07 -16.52
C SER A 38 17.98 15.27 -16.32
N HIS A 39 16.69 15.08 -16.54
CA HIS A 39 15.68 15.93 -15.95
C HIS A 39 15.61 15.55 -14.48
N THR A 40 15.98 16.49 -13.62
CA THR A 40 15.74 16.45 -12.18
C THR A 40 14.25 16.27 -11.98
N GLN A 41 13.77 15.02 -11.95
CA GLN A 41 12.41 14.70 -11.61
C GLN A 41 12.30 14.99 -10.11
N VAL A 42 11.95 16.22 -9.78
CA VAL A 42 11.37 16.52 -8.47
C VAL A 42 10.16 15.61 -8.39
N THR A 43 10.29 14.50 -7.66
CA THR A 43 9.13 13.72 -7.27
C THR A 43 8.32 14.67 -6.41
N GLN A 44 7.41 15.41 -7.03
CA GLN A 44 6.40 16.17 -6.31
C GLN A 44 5.63 15.11 -5.56
N ARG A 45 6.01 14.88 -4.30
CA ARG A 45 5.26 14.04 -3.39
C ARG A 45 3.88 14.66 -3.39
N ASN A 46 2.92 13.97 -4.00
CA ASN A 46 1.52 14.32 -3.90
C ASN A 46 1.15 14.12 -2.43
N ASN A 47 1.49 15.10 -1.60
CA ASN A 47 1.13 15.08 -0.20
C ASN A 47 -0.39 15.16 -0.18
N PRO A 48 -1.09 14.20 0.45
CA PRO A 48 -2.53 14.30 0.59
C PRO A 48 -2.89 15.71 1.07
N GLN A 49 -3.85 16.32 0.38
CA GLN A 49 -4.32 17.65 0.75
C GLN A 49 -4.86 17.57 2.18
N VAL A 50 -4.58 18.60 2.97
CA VAL A 50 -5.04 18.65 4.35
C VAL A 50 -6.54 18.88 4.35
N THR A 51 -7.30 17.96 4.95
CA THR A 51 -8.78 18.01 4.93
C THR A 51 -9.43 18.35 6.27
N CYS A 52 -8.65 18.45 7.34
CA CYS A 52 -9.15 18.77 8.68
C CYS A 52 -8.14 19.61 9.47
N SER A 53 -8.60 20.24 10.57
CA SER A 53 -7.75 20.98 11.51
C SER A 53 -8.35 20.93 12.93
N GLY A 54 -7.50 20.94 13.95
CA GLY A 54 -7.90 20.92 15.36
C GLY A 54 -8.84 19.76 15.68
N ASP A 55 -9.92 20.05 16.40
CA ASP A 55 -10.95 19.08 16.79
C ASP A 55 -11.77 18.56 15.60
N GLY A 56 -11.78 19.29 14.47
CA GLY A 56 -12.39 18.82 13.22
C GLY A 56 -11.71 17.58 12.63
N CYS A 57 -10.59 17.16 13.21
CA CYS A 57 -9.87 15.95 12.85
C CYS A 57 -10.26 14.70 13.68
N ASP A 58 -11.13 14.85 14.68
CA ASP A 58 -11.47 13.78 15.61
C ASP A 58 -12.07 12.56 14.90
N GLY A 59 -11.58 11.38 15.26
CA GLY A 59 -12.01 10.10 14.67
C GLY A 59 -11.55 9.86 13.23
N LEU A 60 -10.77 10.76 12.63
CA LEU A 60 -10.27 10.61 11.26
C LEU A 60 -8.92 9.89 11.22
N ASN A 61 -8.57 9.37 10.04
CA ASN A 61 -7.25 8.75 9.81
C ASN A 61 -6.24 9.83 9.36
N PRO A 62 -5.11 10.02 10.09
CA PRO A 62 -4.13 11.06 9.77
C PRO A 62 -3.46 10.92 8.40
N VAL A 63 -3.38 9.71 7.84
CA VAL A 63 -2.82 9.49 6.50
C VAL A 63 -3.82 9.94 5.44
N MET A 64 -5.10 9.64 5.64
CA MET A 64 -6.17 10.04 4.71
C MET A 64 -6.41 11.55 4.72
N THR A 65 -6.23 12.21 5.87
CA THR A 65 -6.42 13.66 6.01
C THR A 65 -5.19 14.49 5.66
N GLY A 66 -4.07 13.87 5.28
CA GLY A 66 -2.81 14.58 5.01
C GLY A 66 -2.04 15.02 6.27
N CYS A 67 -2.60 14.79 7.45
CA CYS A 67 -2.06 15.27 8.72
C CYS A 67 -0.90 14.44 9.28
N ALA A 68 -0.63 13.25 8.74
CA ALA A 68 0.51 12.42 9.11
C ALA A 68 1.84 13.03 8.66
N THR A 69 1.86 13.75 7.53
CA THR A 69 3.07 14.32 6.96
C THR A 69 3.63 15.42 7.86
N GLY A 70 4.90 15.27 8.26
CA GLY A 70 5.59 16.21 9.15
C GLY A 70 5.15 16.13 10.61
N ALA A 71 4.23 15.23 10.97
CA ALA A 71 3.90 14.98 12.36
C ALA A 71 5.09 14.35 13.07
N TYR A 72 5.31 14.66 14.35
CA TYR A 72 6.41 14.14 15.16
C TYR A 72 5.94 13.67 16.52
N THR A 73 6.67 12.72 17.11
CA THR A 73 6.33 12.15 18.42
C THR A 73 6.60 13.16 19.53
N VAL A 74 5.59 13.46 20.35
CA VAL A 74 5.70 14.31 21.54
C VAL A 74 5.73 13.51 22.84
N GLN A 75 5.16 12.30 22.84
CA GLN A 75 5.15 11.39 23.99
C GLN A 75 5.14 9.95 23.49
N THR A 76 5.80 9.06 24.23
CA THR A 76 5.68 7.61 24.02
C THR A 76 5.22 6.94 25.31
N ALA A 77 4.26 6.03 25.20
CA ALA A 77 3.83 5.13 26.27
C ALA A 77 4.15 3.68 25.88
N VAL A 78 4.77 2.93 26.78
CA VAL A 78 5.22 1.55 26.53
C VAL A 78 4.37 0.58 27.34
N PHE A 79 3.87 -0.45 26.67
CA PHE A 79 3.12 -1.55 27.26
C PHE A 79 3.85 -2.88 26.98
N SER A 80 3.38 -3.96 27.60
CA SER A 80 3.97 -5.30 27.42
C SER A 80 3.97 -5.72 25.95
N ASN A 81 2.82 -5.55 25.26
CA ASN A 81 2.60 -6.05 23.90
C ASN A 81 2.54 -4.95 22.83
N SER A 82 2.74 -3.68 23.20
CA SER A 82 2.67 -2.55 22.28
C SER A 82 3.45 -1.35 22.81
N TYR A 83 3.64 -0.35 21.96
CA TYR A 83 3.89 1.01 22.43
C TYR A 83 3.06 1.97 21.60
N ILE A 84 2.71 3.10 22.23
CA ILE A 84 1.87 4.14 21.67
C ILE A 84 2.72 5.39 21.57
N GLU A 85 2.71 6.02 20.41
CA GLU A 85 3.26 7.35 20.21
C GLU A 85 2.13 8.36 20.08
N LEU A 86 2.16 9.40 20.92
CA LEU A 86 1.40 10.62 20.69
C LEU A 86 2.18 11.47 19.68
N ARG A 87 1.58 11.76 18.53
CA ARG A 87 2.22 12.49 17.44
C ARG A 87 1.49 13.81 17.19
N TYR A 88 2.19 14.93 17.35
CA TYR A 88 1.64 16.24 17.01
C TYR A 88 1.87 16.54 15.52
N SER A 89 0.84 17.05 14.84
CA SER A 89 0.91 17.53 13.46
C SER A 89 0.91 19.07 13.43
N PRO A 90 2.05 19.73 13.12
CA PRO A 90 2.09 21.18 13.01
C PRO A 90 1.18 21.75 11.93
N THR A 91 0.93 20.97 10.88
CA THR A 91 0.08 21.35 9.75
C THR A 91 -1.40 21.38 10.15
N CYS A 92 -1.86 20.37 10.88
CA CYS A 92 -3.28 20.23 11.25
C CYS A 92 -3.62 20.71 12.66
N LYS A 93 -2.62 21.17 13.43
CA LYS A 93 -2.79 21.68 14.81
C LYS A 93 -3.52 20.71 15.73
N THR A 94 -3.29 19.41 15.55
CA THR A 94 -3.93 18.34 16.32
C THR A 94 -2.94 17.21 16.62
N ASN A 95 -3.35 16.31 17.52
CA ASN A 95 -2.56 15.16 17.95
C ASN A 95 -3.15 13.85 17.42
N TRP A 96 -2.27 12.89 17.13
CA TRP A 96 -2.61 11.58 16.61
C TRP A 96 -1.99 10.49 17.43
N GLY A 97 -2.70 9.39 17.57
CA GLY A 97 -2.16 8.20 18.19
C GLY A 97 -1.62 7.22 17.16
N ARG A 98 -0.35 6.83 17.29
CA ARG A 98 0.25 5.74 16.50
C ARG A 98 0.53 4.56 17.41
N VAL A 99 -0.16 3.44 17.14
CA VAL A 99 0.02 2.19 17.89
C VAL A 99 0.97 1.28 17.14
N ILE A 100 1.95 0.74 17.84
CA ILE A 100 2.85 -0.27 17.32
C ILE A 100 2.66 -1.54 18.15
N SER A 101 2.22 -2.61 17.49
CA SER A 101 2.09 -3.94 18.10
C SER A 101 3.44 -4.66 18.12
N LYS A 102 3.78 -5.27 19.26
CA LYS A 102 4.95 -6.17 19.41
C LYS A 102 4.61 -7.63 19.11
N VAL A 103 3.33 -7.97 19.04
CA VAL A 103 2.83 -9.35 18.93
C VAL A 103 2.27 -9.68 17.54
N GLY A 104 2.47 -8.79 16.56
CA GLY A 104 2.00 -8.96 15.19
C GLY A 104 0.68 -8.23 14.88
N PRO A 105 0.05 -8.52 13.73
CA PRO A 105 -1.18 -7.87 13.29
C PRO A 105 -2.33 -8.19 14.25
N THR A 106 -2.85 -7.17 14.93
CA THR A 106 -4.00 -7.28 15.82
C THR A 106 -4.77 -5.97 15.83
N PHE A 107 -6.05 -6.02 16.20
CA PHE A 107 -6.86 -4.81 16.37
C PHE A 107 -6.51 -4.16 17.71
N LEU A 108 -6.10 -2.90 17.67
CA LEU A 108 -5.81 -2.10 18.86
C LEU A 108 -6.53 -0.77 18.74
N GLU A 109 -7.30 -0.43 19.76
CA GLU A 109 -7.92 0.88 19.92
C GLU A 109 -7.13 1.67 20.96
N ILE A 110 -6.96 2.95 20.71
CA ILE A 110 -6.40 3.89 21.68
C ILE A 110 -7.28 5.12 21.77
N ARG A 111 -7.48 5.59 23.00
CA ARG A 111 -8.16 6.85 23.27
C ARG A 111 -7.14 7.83 23.82
N ILE A 112 -7.00 8.96 23.15
CA ILE A 112 -6.20 10.08 23.62
C ILE A 112 -7.19 11.10 24.15
N GLN A 113 -6.99 11.51 25.40
CA GLN A 113 -7.78 12.56 26.04
C GLN A 113 -6.81 13.61 26.57
N ARG A 114 -7.14 14.88 26.39
CA ARG A 114 -6.37 15.94 27.03
C ARG A 114 -6.64 15.94 28.54
N VAL A 115 -5.65 16.36 29.32
CA VAL A 115 -5.76 16.39 30.78
C VAL A 115 -6.77 17.43 31.27
N ASP A 116 -7.02 18.47 30.47
CA ASP A 116 -7.96 19.56 30.74
C ASP A 116 -9.40 19.26 30.27
N GLY A 117 -9.65 18.10 29.67
CA GLY A 117 -10.95 17.74 29.09
C GLY A 117 -11.14 18.30 27.68
#